data_AF-A0A3N1D476-F1
#
_entry.id   AF-A0A3N1D476-F1
#
_cell.length_a   1.000
_cell.length_b   1.000
_cell.length_c   1.000
_cell.angle_alpha   90.00
_cell.angle_beta   90.00
_cell.angle_gamma   90.00
#
_symmetry.space_group_name_H-M   'P 1'
#
loop_
_entity.id
_entity.type
_entity.pdbx_description
1 polymer ?
#
loop_
_entity_poly.entity_id
_entity_poly.type
_entity_poly.pdbx_seq_one_letter_code
_entity_poly.pdbx_strand_id
1 'polypeptide(L)' 'MSAGGSHAGEAKSWVVVAVALVGSIIAGFGLPLGNWVMFGAGFAVMAVAAVLGVVFRIMADVVVAVPPKL' A
#
# COMPACT_ATOMS: atom_id res chain seq x y z
N MET A 1 -11.33 4.88 21.94
CA MET A 1 -11.05 4.18 20.66
C MET A 1 -10.09 5.07 19.91
N SER A 2 -8.82 4.69 19.79
CA SER A 2 -7.81 5.50 19.11
C SER A 2 -8.21 5.68 17.65
N ALA A 3 -8.26 6.92 17.16
CA ALA A 3 -8.46 7.21 15.76
C ALA A 3 -7.37 6.49 14.95
N GLY A 4 -7.77 5.57 14.07
CA GLY A 4 -6.84 4.89 13.17
C GLY A 4 -6.17 5.92 12.28
N GLY A 5 -4.83 6.00 12.33
CA GLY A 5 -4.07 6.80 11.39
C GLY A 5 -4.44 6.38 9.96
N SER A 6 -4.85 7.34 9.14
CA SER A 6 -5.30 7.10 7.77
C SER A 6 -4.46 7.93 6.81
N HIS A 7 -4.18 7.40 5.62
CA HIS A 7 -3.58 8.16 4.51
C HIS A 7 -4.55 9.17 3.89
N ALA A 8 -5.64 9.54 4.58
CA ALA A 8 -6.63 10.52 4.14
C ALA A 8 -6.04 11.90 3.80
N GLY A 9 -4.80 12.20 4.24
CA GLY A 9 -4.15 13.49 4.02
C GLY A 9 -3.69 13.76 2.58
N GLU A 10 -3.25 12.75 1.81
CA GLU A 10 -2.68 12.98 0.48
C GLU A 10 -2.98 11.87 -0.55
N ALA A 11 -3.44 12.29 -1.74
CA ALA A 11 -3.81 11.38 -2.84
C ALA A 11 -2.63 10.52 -3.35
N LYS A 12 -1.39 11.05 -3.28
CA LYS A 12 -0.17 10.33 -3.69
C LYS A 12 0.07 9.07 -2.86
N SER A 13 -0.31 9.08 -1.59
CA SER A 13 -0.14 7.96 -0.66
C SER A 13 -1.08 6.82 -1.02
N TRP A 14 -2.30 7.13 -1.47
CA TRP A 14 -3.26 6.14 -1.96
C TRP A 14 -2.82 5.44 -3.25
N VAL A 15 -2.05 6.12 -4.10
CA VAL A 15 -1.43 5.48 -5.27
C VAL A 15 -0.50 4.36 -4.81
N VAL A 16 0.32 4.59 -3.78
CA VAL A 16 1.20 3.55 -3.23
C VAL A 16 0.40 2.36 -2.71
N VAL A 17 -0.68 2.62 -1.94
CA VAL A 17 -1.56 1.57 -1.40
C VAL A 17 -2.21 0.76 -2.52
N ALA A 18 -2.73 1.42 -3.55
CA ALA A 18 -3.38 0.74 -4.67
C ALA A 18 -2.39 -0.17 -5.43
N VAL A 19 -1.18 0.32 -5.72
CA VAL A 19 -0.15 -0.49 -6.40
C VAL A 19 0.28 -1.68 -5.54
N ALA A 20 0.46 -1.47 -4.23
CA ALA A 20 0.76 -2.55 -3.30
C ALA A 20 -0.37 -3.61 -3.26
N LEU A 21 -1.64 -3.18 -3.20
CA LEU A 21 -2.78 -4.09 -3.21
C LEU A 21 -2.83 -4.92 -4.51
N VAL A 22 -2.62 -4.30 -5.67
CA VAL A 22 -2.58 -5.01 -6.95
C VAL A 22 -1.46 -6.05 -6.97
N GLY A 23 -0.24 -5.68 -6.53
CA GLY A 23 0.88 -6.62 -6.45
C GLY A 23 0.59 -7.81 -5.52
N SER A 24 0.02 -7.53 -4.33
CA SER A 24 -0.39 -8.55 -3.36
C SER A 24 -1.45 -9.50 -3.92
N ILE A 25 -2.45 -8.98 -4.63
CA ILE A 25 -3.50 -9.81 -5.25
C ILE A 25 -2.88 -10.73 -6.29
N ILE A 26 -2.07 -10.19 -7.21
CA ILE A 26 -1.44 -10.98 -8.28
C ILE A 26 -0.54 -12.07 -7.69
N ALA A 27 0.32 -11.72 -6.73
CA ALA A 27 1.22 -12.69 -6.09
C ALA A 27 0.44 -13.72 -5.25
N GLY A 28 -0.58 -13.27 -4.54
CA GLY A 28 -1.44 -14.09 -3.68
C GLY A 28 -2.27 -15.11 -4.44
N PHE A 29 -2.68 -14.83 -5.67
CA PHE A 29 -3.28 -15.84 -6.56
C PHE A 29 -2.23 -16.69 -7.29
N GLY A 30 -1.06 -16.12 -7.61
CA GLY A 30 0.02 -16.85 -8.27
C GLY A 30 0.53 -18.05 -7.46
N LEU A 31 0.68 -17.91 -6.14
CA LEU A 31 1.20 -18.98 -5.27
C LEU A 31 0.28 -20.22 -5.17
N PRO A 32 -1.02 -20.10 -4.82
CA PRO A 32 -1.92 -21.26 -4.74
C PRO A 32 -2.14 -21.95 -6.07
N LEU A 33 -2.03 -21.22 -7.18
CA LEU A 33 -2.14 -21.76 -8.53
C LEU A 33 -0.84 -22.44 -9.03
N GLY A 34 0.26 -22.37 -8.26
CA GLY A 34 1.57 -22.86 -8.70
C GLY A 34 2.15 -22.08 -9.90
N ASN A 35 1.60 -20.90 -10.20
CA ASN A 35 2.00 -20.10 -11.35
C ASN A 35 3.12 -19.13 -10.96
N TRP A 36 4.36 -19.58 -11.15
CA TRP A 36 5.56 -18.81 -10.81
C TRP A 36 5.74 -17.52 -11.60
N VAL A 37 5.23 -17.46 -12.85
CA VAL A 37 5.29 -16.23 -13.66
C VAL A 37 4.35 -15.18 -13.08
N MET A 38 3.11 -15.56 -12.75
CA MET A 38 2.14 -14.67 -12.12
C MET A 38 2.63 -14.20 -10.75
N PHE A 39 3.18 -15.12 -9.94
CA PHE A 39 3.80 -14.76 -8.66
C PHE A 39 4.93 -13.74 -8.85
N GLY A 40 5.86 -14.00 -9.76
CA GLY A 40 6.98 -13.11 -10.06
C GLY A 40 6.53 -11.72 -10.53
N ALA A 41 5.48 -11.65 -11.37
CA ALA A 41 4.89 -10.39 -11.80
C ALA A 41 4.28 -9.61 -10.62
N GLY A 42 3.51 -10.27 -9.76
CA GLY A 42 2.93 -9.63 -8.57
C GLY A 42 4.01 -9.15 -7.59
N PHE A 43 5.07 -9.94 -7.41
CA PHE A 43 6.22 -9.56 -6.60
C PHE A 43 6.95 -8.33 -7.17
N ALA A 44 7.15 -8.25 -8.49
CA ALA A 44 7.75 -7.09 -9.14
C ALA A 44 6.90 -5.82 -8.95
N VAL A 45 5.57 -5.93 -9.08
CA VAL A 45 4.64 -4.81 -8.80
C VAL A 45 4.74 -4.36 -7.34
N MET A 46 4.85 -5.31 -6.40
CA MET A 46 5.06 -4.99 -4.98
C MET A 46 6.39 -4.26 -4.74
N ALA A 47 7.46 -4.67 -5.41
CA ALA A 47 8.75 -3.98 -5.33
C ALA A 47 8.65 -2.53 -5.82
N VAL A 48 7.90 -2.27 -6.90
CA VAL A 48 7.60 -0.90 -7.35
C VAL A 48 6.84 -0.12 -6.28
N ALA A 49 5.84 -0.72 -5.64
CA ALA A 49 5.11 -0.07 -4.55
C ALA A 49 6.03 0.31 -3.38
N ALA A 50 7.00 -0.54 -3.03
CA ALA A 50 7.98 -0.26 -1.98
C ALA A 50 8.84 0.98 -2.33
N VAL A 51 9.29 1.10 -3.58
CA VAL A 51 10.02 2.28 -4.06
C VAL A 51 9.14 3.54 -3.99
N LEU A 52 7.90 3.45 -4.48
CA LEU A 52 6.95 4.57 -4.42
C LEU A 52 6.64 5.00 -2.98
N GLY A 53 6.57 4.05 -2.03
CA GLY A 53 6.35 4.35 -0.63
C GLY A 53 7.46 5.18 0.00
N VAL A 54 8.71 4.96 -0.40
CA VAL A 54 9.85 5.79 0.00
C VAL A 54 9.78 7.17 -0.65
N VAL A 55 9.55 7.21 -1.98
CA VAL A 55 9.52 8.46 -2.76
C VAL A 55 8.41 9.39 -2.30
N PHE A 56 7.20 8.86 -2.11
CA PHE A 56 6.05 9.63 -1.66
C PHE A 56 5.98 9.79 -0.15
N ARG A 57 6.94 9.23 0.60
CA ARG A 57 7.02 9.32 2.06
C ARG A 57 5.69 8.96 2.73
N ILE A 58 5.09 7.85 2.28
CA ILE A 58 3.74 7.43 2.66
C ILE A 58 3.48 7.39 4.18
N MET A 59 4.52 7.10 4.97
CA MET A 59 4.45 7.06 6.44
C MET A 59 4.36 8.45 7.10
N ALA A 60 4.83 9.50 6.42
CA ALA A 60 4.69 10.88 6.86
C ALA A 60 3.29 11.45 6.54
N ASP A 61 2.60 10.87 5.56
CA ASP A 61 1.28 11.33 5.08
C ASP A 61 0.12 10.71 5.88
N VAL A 62 0.44 9.98 6.96
CA VAL A 62 -0.55 9.41 7.88
C VAL A 62 -1.12 10.53 8.75
N VAL A 63 -2.40 10.85 8.55
CA VAL A 63 -3.12 11.80 9.40
C VAL A 63 -3.79 11.02 10.53
N VAL A 64 -3.47 11.40 11.76
CA VAL A 64 -4.19 10.96 12.95
C VAL A 64 -5.31 11.95 13.21
N ALA A 65 -6.57 11.51 13.17
CA ALA A 65 -7.68 12.37 13.52
C ALA A 65 -7.59 12.72 15.02
N VAL A 66 -7.27 13.98 15.31
CA VAL A 66 -7.26 14.50 16.68
C VAL A 66 -8.71 14.79 17.08
N PRO A 67 -9.21 14.26 18.20
CA PRO A 67 -10.53 14.62 18.71
C PRO A 67 -10.64 16.15 18.90
N PRO A 68 -11.79 16.78 18.59
CA PRO A 68 -11.98 18.21 18.84
C PRO A 68 -11.65 18.52 20.31
N LYS A 69 -10.79 19.51 20.55
CA LYS A 69 -10.58 20.02 21.92
C LYS A 69 -11.86 20.73 22.33
N LEU A 70 -12.56 20.17 23.33
CA LEU A 70 -13.67 20.83 24.03
C LEU A 70 -13.16 22.06 24.77
#